data_AF-A0AAD5TX37-F1
#
_entry.id   AF-A0AAD5TX37-F1
#
_cell.length_a   1.000
_cell.length_b   1.000
_cell.length_c   1.000
_cell.angle_alpha   90.00
_cell.angle_beta   90.00
_cell.angle_gamma   90.00
#
_symmetry.space_group_name_H-M   'P 1'
#
loop_
_entity.id
_entity.type
_entity.pdbx_description
1 polymer ?
#
loop_
_entity_poly.entity_id
_entity_poly.type
_entity_poly.pdbx_seq_one_letter_code
_entity_poly.pdbx_strand_id
1 'polypeptide(L)'
;MKLIKRSIDRDKSGYITLYAEDQEDMWHLYNLLQKGDSLKATTFRNVTSETSTGSTDKSQVRLTLTIEIEEIDYDAQGGVLRVNGKNIVENKFVKMGGYHTISIELNRNFTLGKQEWDIISLERIAECCDVAKKADIAACVLQE
;
A
#
# COMPACT_ATOMS: atom_id res chain seq x y z
N MET A 1 9.41 1.26 -9.98
CA MET A 1 9.03 0.31 -8.93
C MET A 1 9.98 -0.86 -8.92
N LYS A 2 10.19 -1.49 -7.77
CA LYS A 2 10.94 -2.74 -7.66
C LYS A 2 10.08 -3.89 -7.16
N LEU A 3 10.15 -5.02 -7.87
CA LEU A 3 9.61 -6.29 -7.43
C LEU A 3 10.58 -6.93 -6.42
N ILE A 4 10.15 -7.06 -5.16
CA ILE A 4 10.99 -7.64 -4.10
C ILE A 4 10.77 -9.14 -3.98
N LYS A 5 9.50 -9.57 -4.00
CA LYS A 5 9.13 -10.98 -3.87
C LYS A 5 7.85 -11.24 -4.64
N ARG A 6 7.80 -12.38 -5.33
CA ARG A 6 6.61 -12.88 -6.03
C ARG A 6 6.34 -14.31 -5.59
N SER A 7 5.12 -14.59 -5.13
CA SER A 7 4.64 -15.92 -4.78
C SER A 7 3.23 -16.07 -5.30
N ILE A 8 3.07 -16.74 -6.44
CA ILE A 8 1.78 -16.98 -7.07
C ILE A 8 1.63 -18.49 -7.22
N ASP A 9 0.54 -19.02 -6.68
CA ASP A 9 0.21 -20.45 -6.72
C ASP A 9 -0.43 -20.83 -8.07
N ARG A 10 -0.64 -22.14 -8.28
CA ARG A 10 -1.18 -22.66 -9.57
C ARG A 10 -2.61 -22.21 -9.84
N ASP A 11 -3.36 -21.86 -8.80
CA ASP A 11 -4.70 -21.29 -8.88
C ASP A 11 -4.69 -19.78 -9.17
N LYS A 12 -3.50 -19.21 -9.43
CA LYS A 12 -3.24 -17.77 -9.61
C LYS A 12 -3.47 -16.92 -8.36
N SER A 13 -3.77 -17.51 -7.22
CA SER A 13 -3.79 -16.78 -5.95
C SER A 13 -2.37 -16.53 -5.47
N GLY A 14 -2.20 -15.56 -4.58
CA GLY A 14 -0.92 -15.35 -3.90
C GLY A 14 -0.63 -13.89 -3.64
N TYR A 15 0.65 -13.60 -3.42
CA TYR A 15 1.09 -12.28 -3.00
C TYR A 15 2.36 -11.81 -3.70
N ILE A 16 2.45 -10.50 -3.82
CA ILE A 16 3.59 -9.80 -4.41
C ILE A 16 4.02 -8.69 -3.45
N THR A 17 5.31 -8.68 -3.12
CA THR A 17 5.94 -7.61 -2.35
C THR A 17 6.61 -6.63 -3.31
N LEU A 18 6.23 -5.37 -3.22
CA LEU A 18 6.67 -4.29 -4.08
C LEU A 18 7.33 -3.18 -3.25
N TYR A 19 8.20 -2.42 -3.90
CA TYR A 19 8.86 -1.24 -3.36
C TYR A 19 8.64 -0.07 -4.33
N ALA A 20 7.89 0.93 -3.89
CA ALA A 20 7.60 2.14 -4.66
C ALA A 20 8.75 3.16 -4.51
N GLU A 21 9.24 3.68 -5.63
CA GLU A 21 10.41 4.57 -5.68
C GLU A 21 10.06 6.02 -6.01
N ASP A 22 9.05 6.21 -6.87
CA ASP A 22 8.62 7.52 -7.36
C ASP A 22 7.10 7.70 -7.33
N GLN A 23 6.65 8.89 -7.72
CA GLN A 23 5.22 9.23 -7.73
C GLN A 23 4.45 8.52 -8.85
N GLU A 24 5.09 8.21 -9.98
CA GLU A 24 4.49 7.44 -11.07
C GLU A 24 4.11 6.03 -10.58
N ASP A 25 4.97 5.41 -9.77
CA ASP A 25 4.69 4.14 -9.12
C ASP A 25 3.40 4.21 -8.27
N MET A 26 3.10 5.33 -7.60
CA MET A 26 1.87 5.48 -6.81
C MET A 26 0.61 5.46 -7.68
N TRP A 27 0.66 6.08 -8.87
CA TRP A 27 -0.43 6.00 -9.83
C TRP A 27 -0.63 4.57 -10.35
N HIS A 28 0.45 3.85 -10.60
CA HIS A 28 0.34 2.44 -10.99
C HIS A 28 -0.25 1.57 -9.87
N LEU A 29 0.12 1.83 -8.61
CA LEU A 29 -0.45 1.14 -7.46
C LEU A 29 -1.93 1.42 -7.28
N TYR A 30 -2.36 2.66 -7.46
CA TYR A 30 -3.78 3.02 -7.42
C TYR A 30 -4.61 2.14 -8.36
N ASN A 31 -4.10 1.87 -9.57
CA ASN A 31 -4.77 1.01 -10.54
C ASN A 31 -4.60 -0.50 -10.28
N LEU A 32 -3.58 -0.91 -9.52
CA LEU A 32 -3.30 -2.31 -9.21
C LEU A 32 -4.13 -2.79 -8.01
N LEU A 33 -4.34 -1.91 -7.02
CA LEU A 33 -5.12 -2.19 -5.82
C LEU A 33 -6.60 -2.28 -6.16
N GLN A 34 -7.27 -3.32 -5.63
CA GLN A 34 -8.71 -3.49 -5.79
C GLN A 34 -9.38 -3.78 -4.45
N LYS A 35 -10.66 -3.42 -4.36
CA LYS A 35 -11.49 -3.73 -3.21
C LYS A 35 -11.58 -5.25 -3.02
N GLY A 36 -11.40 -5.71 -1.79
CA GLY A 36 -11.37 -7.14 -1.44
C GLY A 36 -9.99 -7.79 -1.49
N ASP A 37 -8.97 -7.10 -2.03
CA ASP A 37 -7.59 -7.57 -1.92
C ASP A 37 -7.06 -7.40 -0.49
N SER A 38 -6.00 -8.13 -0.18
CA SER A 38 -5.27 -7.98 1.08
C SER A 38 -4.03 -7.10 0.91
N LEU A 39 -3.85 -6.12 1.77
CA LEU A 39 -2.68 -5.25 1.80
C LEU A 39 -1.97 -5.38 3.14
N LYS A 40 -0.69 -5.78 3.11
CA LYS A 40 0.20 -5.81 4.26
C LYS A 40 1.27 -4.76 4.16
N ALA A 41 1.28 -3.81 5.08
CA ALA A 41 2.28 -2.75 5.12
C ALA A 41 2.57 -2.28 6.55
N THR A 42 3.65 -1.50 6.69
CA THR A 42 4.00 -0.86 7.96
C THR A 42 3.27 0.47 8.08
N THR A 43 2.59 0.68 9.21
CA THR A 43 1.85 1.89 9.55
C THR A 43 2.18 2.33 10.97
N PHE A 44 1.74 3.53 11.34
CA PHE A 44 1.81 4.03 12.69
C PHE A 44 0.41 4.13 13.30
N ARG A 45 0.31 3.92 14.61
CA ARG A 45 -0.93 4.12 15.37
C ARG A 45 -0.60 4.80 16.69
N ASN A 46 -1.40 5.80 17.05
CA ASN A 46 -1.34 6.40 18.38
C ASN A 46 -2.03 5.47 19.38
N VAL A 47 -1.28 5.07 20.39
CA VAL A 47 -1.72 4.20 21.47
C VAL A 47 -1.70 5.01 22.75
N THR A 48 -2.87 5.12 23.37
CA THR A 48 -3.04 5.73 24.68
C THR A 48 -2.84 4.64 25.73
N SER A 49 -1.83 4.78 26.58
CA SER A 49 -1.57 3.88 27.71
C SER A 49 -1.93 4.61 29.00
N GLU A 50 -2.73 3.97 29.84
CA GLU A 50 -3.07 4.48 31.17
C GLU A 50 -2.15 3.80 32.20
N THR A 51 -1.37 4.60 32.92
CA THR A 51 -0.49 4.11 33.97
C THR A 51 -1.29 3.89 35.27
N SER A 52 -0.79 3.01 36.14
CA SER A 52 -1.41 2.72 37.46
C SER A 52 -1.56 3.94 38.38
N THR A 53 -0.89 5.06 38.06
CA THR A 53 -0.99 6.35 38.74
C THR A 53 -2.03 7.29 38.13
N GLY A 54 -2.84 6.82 37.17
CA GLY A 54 -3.91 7.60 36.52
C GLY A 54 -3.42 8.65 35.51
N SER A 55 -2.14 8.57 35.09
CA SER A 55 -1.59 9.44 34.05
C SER A 55 -1.70 8.76 32.69
N THR A 56 -2.18 9.52 31.70
CA THR A 56 -2.46 9.04 30.35
C THR A 56 -1.33 9.45 29.39
N ASP A 57 -0.54 8.49 28.95
CA ASP A 57 0.56 8.70 28.02
C ASP A 57 0.12 8.33 26.59
N LYS A 58 0.30 9.26 25.64
CA LYS A 58 0.09 9.01 24.22
C LYS A 58 1.43 8.69 23.56
N SER A 59 1.56 7.48 23.03
CA SER A 59 2.75 7.05 22.30
C SER A 59 2.38 6.60 20.88
N GLN A 60 3.21 6.94 19.90
CA GLN A 60 3.03 6.47 18.54
C GLN A 60 3.80 5.17 18.34
N VAL A 61 3.11 4.09 18.02
CA VAL A 61 3.71 2.76 17.83
C VAL A 61 3.75 2.42 16.34
N ARG A 62 4.93 2.03 15.86
CA ARG A 62 5.10 1.44 14.52
C ARG A 62 4.63 -0.01 14.56
N LEU A 63 3.80 -0.40 13.60
CA LEU A 63 3.24 -1.74 13.53
C LEU A 63 3.00 -2.15 12.08
N THR A 64 2.98 -3.46 11.83
CA THR A 64 2.62 -4.02 10.53
C THR A 64 1.20 -4.56 10.61
N LEU A 65 0.33 -4.08 9.72
CA LEU A 65 -1.05 -4.59 9.59
C LEU A 65 -1.23 -5.26 8.26
N THR A 66 -2.15 -6.22 8.25
CA THR A 66 -2.73 -6.77 7.03
C THR A 66 -4.21 -6.39 7.03
N ILE A 67 -4.62 -5.58 6.07
CA ILE A 67 -6.01 -5.14 5.91
C ILE A 67 -6.62 -5.76 4.65
N GLU A 68 -7.93 -6.01 4.69
CA GLU A 68 -8.74 -6.20 3.48
C GLU A 68 -9.19 -4.83 2.99
N ILE A 69 -8.90 -4.51 1.73
CA ILE A 69 -9.13 -3.19 1.14
C ILE A 69 -10.63 -2.96 0.95
N GLU A 70 -11.16 -1.89 1.53
CA GLU A 70 -12.55 -1.43 1.30
C GLU A 70 -12.62 -0.18 0.41
N GLU A 71 -11.66 0.72 0.55
CA GLU A 71 -11.61 2.02 -0.14
C GLU A 71 -10.16 2.44 -0.41
N ILE A 72 -9.94 3.08 -1.56
CA ILE A 72 -8.62 3.54 -2.01
C ILE A 72 -8.77 5.01 -2.40
N ASP A 73 -7.97 5.88 -1.79
CA ASP A 73 -7.95 7.32 -2.01
C ASP A 73 -6.55 7.72 -2.52
N TYR A 74 -6.50 8.34 -3.70
CA TYR A 74 -5.26 8.81 -4.31
C TYR A 74 -5.26 10.33 -4.40
N ASP A 75 -4.36 10.96 -3.66
CA ASP A 75 -4.11 12.39 -3.74
C ASP A 75 -3.07 12.65 -4.84
N ALA A 76 -3.56 13.04 -6.03
CA ALA A 76 -2.70 13.33 -7.19
C ALA A 76 -1.76 14.52 -6.98
N GLN A 77 -2.14 15.50 -6.13
CA GLN A 77 -1.31 16.67 -5.85
C GLN A 77 -0.24 16.33 -4.79
N GLY A 78 -0.64 15.60 -3.75
CA GLY A 78 0.24 15.18 -2.67
C GLY A 78 1.12 13.96 -2.99
N GLY A 79 0.78 13.19 -4.04
CA GLY A 79 1.48 11.94 -4.37
C GLY A 79 1.30 10.86 -3.30
N VAL A 80 0.21 10.90 -2.53
CA VAL A 80 -0.05 10.00 -1.41
C VAL A 80 -1.21 9.07 -1.73
N LEU A 81 -0.99 7.76 -1.57
CA LEU A 81 -2.00 6.73 -1.74
C LEU A 81 -2.43 6.21 -0.36
N ARG A 82 -3.69 6.43 0.00
CA ARG A 82 -4.31 5.98 1.25
C ARG A 82 -5.25 4.82 0.97
N VAL A 83 -5.11 3.76 1.74
CA VAL A 83 -5.89 2.54 1.60
C VAL A 83 -6.60 2.27 2.91
N ASN A 84 -7.92 2.35 2.89
CA ASN A 84 -8.76 2.08 4.05
C ASN A 84 -9.32 0.65 3.96
N GLY A 85 -9.34 -0.02 5.12
CA GLY A 85 -9.74 -1.41 5.17
C GLY A 85 -9.87 -1.95 6.57
N LYS A 86 -10.30 -3.22 6.65
CA LYS A 86 -10.47 -3.95 7.90
C LYS A 86 -9.27 -4.83 8.18
N ASN A 87 -8.77 -4.80 9.41
CA ASN A 87 -7.69 -5.68 9.83
C ASN A 87 -8.12 -7.16 9.81
N ILE A 88 -7.43 -7.98 9.03
CA ILE A 88 -7.75 -9.42 8.86
C ILE A 88 -6.80 -10.35 9.63
N VAL A 89 -5.77 -9.80 10.27
CA VAL A 89 -4.80 -10.56 11.07
C VAL A 89 -4.78 -10.02 12.49
N GLU A 90 -4.73 -10.89 13.49
CA GLU A 90 -4.64 -10.47 14.89
C GLU A 90 -3.41 -9.58 15.13
N ASN A 91 -3.63 -8.45 15.81
CA ASN A 91 -2.57 -7.52 16.17
C ASN A 91 -2.75 -7.04 17.62
N LYS A 92 -1.65 -6.77 18.31
CA LYS A 92 -1.64 -6.31 19.70
C LYS A 92 -2.39 -4.98 19.91
N PHE A 93 -2.38 -4.10 18.92
CA PHE A 93 -2.95 -2.75 19.02
C PHE A 93 -4.21 -2.54 18.19
N VAL A 94 -4.52 -3.48 17.27
CA VAL A 94 -5.66 -3.39 16.36
C VAL A 94 -6.40 -4.72 16.39
N LYS A 95 -7.65 -4.69 16.85
CA LYS A 95 -8.51 -5.88 16.88
C LYS A 95 -8.79 -6.38 15.46
N MET A 96 -9.03 -7.68 15.31
CA MET A 96 -9.55 -8.22 14.05
C MET A 96 -10.89 -7.57 13.69
N GLY A 97 -11.10 -7.29 12.40
CA GLY A 97 -12.24 -6.54 11.89
C GLY A 97 -12.21 -5.03 12.17
N GLY A 98 -11.21 -4.53 12.91
CA GLY A 98 -11.04 -3.12 13.18
C GLY A 98 -10.61 -2.35 11.93
N TYR A 99 -11.21 -1.18 11.71
CA TYR A 99 -10.85 -0.30 10.61
C TYR A 99 -9.48 0.36 10.82
N HIS A 100 -8.70 0.45 9.75
CA HIS A 100 -7.44 1.18 9.74
C HIS A 100 -7.11 1.67 8.32
N THR A 101 -6.59 2.90 8.23
CA THR A 101 -6.07 3.47 6.99
C THR A 101 -4.56 3.31 6.93
N ILE A 102 -4.06 2.65 5.89
CA ILE A 102 -2.64 2.52 5.57
C ILE A 102 -2.30 3.54 4.49
N SER A 103 -1.36 4.43 4.77
CA SER A 103 -0.73 5.27 3.74
C SER A 103 0.45 4.52 3.13
N ILE A 104 0.42 4.28 1.83
CA ILE A 104 1.58 3.74 1.11
C ILE A 104 2.58 4.87 0.94
N GLU A 105 3.78 4.68 1.47
CA GLU A 105 4.87 5.64 1.41
C GLU A 105 5.90 5.22 0.37
N LEU A 106 6.57 6.20 -0.24
CA LEU A 106 7.75 5.95 -1.05
C LEU A 106 8.84 5.30 -0.19
N ASN A 107 9.70 4.53 -0.85
CA ASN A 107 10.86 3.88 -0.25
C ASN A 107 10.52 2.90 0.89
N ARG A 108 9.34 2.29 0.84
CA ARG A 108 8.93 1.23 1.78
C ARG A 108 8.33 0.04 1.06
N ASN A 109 8.61 -1.14 1.62
CA ASN A 109 8.00 -2.38 1.15
C ASN A 109 6.56 -2.46 1.64
N PHE A 110 5.69 -2.89 0.74
CA PHE A 110 4.34 -3.37 1.06
C PHE A 110 4.09 -4.66 0.28
N THR A 111 3.15 -5.46 0.75
CA THR A 111 2.78 -6.73 0.14
C THR A 111 1.30 -6.69 -0.21
N LEU A 112 1.01 -6.86 -1.50
CA LEU A 112 -0.33 -6.99 -2.04
C LEU A 112 -0.63 -8.48 -2.24
N GLY A 113 -1.72 -8.96 -1.66
CA GLY A 113 -2.23 -10.31 -1.89
C GLY A 113 -3.57 -10.23 -2.62
N LYS A 114 -3.68 -10.99 -3.71
CA LYS A 114 -4.90 -11.09 -4.51
C LYS A 114 -5.41 -12.54 -4.51
N GLN A 115 -6.72 -12.70 -4.63
CA GLN A 115 -7.33 -14.02 -4.83
C GLN A 115 -7.01 -14.56 -6.23
N GLU A 116 -6.99 -13.70 -7.24
CA GLU A 116 -6.54 -14.03 -8.60
C GLU A 116 -5.62 -12.93 -9.12
N TRP A 117 -4.42 -13.31 -9.56
CA TRP A 117 -3.54 -12.46 -10.35
C TRP A 117 -3.88 -12.64 -11.83
N ASP A 118 -4.64 -11.69 -12.37
CA ASP A 118 -4.95 -11.64 -13.79
C ASP A 118 -3.76 -11.17 -14.63
N ILE A 119 -3.86 -11.40 -15.95
CA ILE A 119 -2.77 -11.08 -16.89
C ILE A 119 -2.49 -9.57 -16.91
N ILE A 120 -3.52 -8.73 -16.85
CA ILE A 120 -3.39 -7.27 -16.91
C ILE A 120 -2.66 -6.75 -15.66
N SER A 121 -2.99 -7.29 -14.47
CA SER A 121 -2.27 -6.97 -13.24
C SER A 121 -0.79 -7.34 -13.32
N LEU A 122 -0.47 -8.51 -13.89
CA LEU A 122 0.92 -8.98 -14.03
C LEU A 122 1.71 -8.18 -15.07
N GLU A 123 1.09 -7.86 -16.21
CA GLU A 123 1.67 -7.00 -17.24
C GLU A 123 1.93 -5.61 -16.67
N ARG A 124 0.99 -5.03 -15.93
CA ARG A 124 1.17 -3.74 -15.25
C ARG A 124 2.36 -3.76 -14.32
N ILE A 125 2.50 -4.80 -13.47
CA ILE A 125 3.67 -4.93 -12.59
C ILE A 125 4.97 -5.00 -13.40
N ALA A 126 4.98 -5.75 -14.51
CA ALA A 126 6.15 -5.84 -15.38
C ALA A 126 6.50 -4.48 -16.00
N GLU A 127 5.51 -3.71 -16.45
CA GLU A 127 5.70 -2.37 -16.99
C GLU A 127 6.25 -1.39 -15.94
N CYS A 128 5.74 -1.43 -14.72
CA CYS A 128 6.17 -0.54 -13.62
C CYS A 128 7.60 -0.83 -13.14
N CYS A 129 8.07 -2.07 -13.36
CA CYS A 129 9.41 -2.51 -13.01
C CYS A 129 10.43 -2.27 -14.13
N ASP A 130 9.99 -1.91 -15.33
CA ASP A 130 10.87 -1.65 -16.46
C ASP A 130 11.45 -0.23 -16.39
N VAL A 131 12.73 -0.14 -16.02
CA VAL A 131 13.46 1.12 -15.88
C VAL A 131 13.59 1.85 -17.22
N ALA A 132 13.56 1.14 -18.36
CA ALA A 132 13.74 1.75 -19.68
C ALA A 132 12.59 2.67 -20.09
N LYS A 133 11.42 2.53 -19.45
CA LYS A 133 10.21 3.30 -19.78
C LYS A 133 10.06 4.63 -19.00
N LYS A 134 10.96 4.91 -18.05
CA LYS A 134 10.86 6.05 -17.11
C LYS A 134 11.48 7.37 -17.60
N ALA A 135 11.49 7.63 -18.90
CA ALA A 135 12.07 8.86 -19.42
C ALA A 135 11.05 10.01 -19.41
N ASP A 136 11.31 11.04 -18.61
CA ASP A 136 10.46 12.24 -18.56
C ASP A 136 10.56 13.05 -19.86
N ILE A 137 9.40 13.49 -20.38
CA ILE A 137 9.31 14.37 -21.55
C ILE A 137 8.75 15.71 -21.09
N ALA A 138 9.52 16.78 -21.28
CA ALA A 138 9.07 18.14 -21.03
C ALA A 138 8.42 18.74 -22.29
N ALA A 139 7.29 19.43 -22.12
CA ALA A 139 6.62 20.19 -23.18
C ALA A 139 6.31 21.61 -22.68
N CYS A 140 6.58 22.62 -23.51
CA CYS A 140 6.25 24.02 -23.23
C CYS A 140 5.18 24.48 -24.23
N VAL A 141 4.01 24.88 -23.72
CA VAL A 141 2.93 25.45 -24.51
C VAL A 141 2.97 26.97 -24.34
N LEU A 142 3.20 27.69 -25.44
CA LEU A 142 3.23 29.15 -25.47
C LEU A 142 1.97 29.68 -26.15
N GLN A 143 1.43 30.76 -25.62
CA GLN A 143 0.34 31.54 -26.22
C GLN A 143 0.80 33.00 -26.38
N GLU A 144 0.28 33.70 -27.38
CA GLU A 144 0.61 35.10 -27.71
C GLU A 144 0.35 36.09 -26.57
#